data_AF-A0AAW7CHC0-F1
#
_entry.id   AF-A0AAW7CHC0-F1
#
_cell.length_a   1.000
_cell.length_b   1.000
_cell.length_c   1.000
_cell.angle_alpha   90.00
_cell.angle_beta   90.00
_cell.angle_gamma   90.00
#
_symmetry.space_group_name_H-M   'P 1'
#
loop_
_entity.id
_entity.type
_entity.pdbx_description
1 polymer ?
#
loop_
_entity_poly.entity_id
_entity_poly.type
_entity_poly.pdbx_seq_one_letter_code
_entity_poly.pdbx_strand_id
1 'polypeptide(L)'
;MTDKTMEFKGTPAPWKYTVRNANEIMTTFHGVTIGDVYLDITTANQKADAHLIATAPELLEQLIRLRNKIASYKPDDDDDLDIVDAVIAKALGQQ
;
A
#
# COMPACT_ATOMS: atom_id res chain seq x y z
N MET A 1 -28.22 6.52 -3.13
CA MET A 1 -26.93 7.08 -2.67
C MET A 1 -25.88 6.49 -3.57
N THR A 2 -25.28 7.29 -4.44
CA THR A 2 -24.25 6.85 -5.37
C THR A 2 -23.01 6.46 -4.57
N ASP A 3 -22.64 5.19 -4.68
CA ASP A 3 -21.36 4.65 -4.20
C ASP A 3 -20.24 5.47 -4.83
N LYS A 4 -19.74 6.44 -4.05
CA LYS A 4 -18.62 7.29 -4.46
C LYS A 4 -17.39 6.43 -4.20
N THR A 5 -17.15 5.47 -5.08
CA THR A 5 -15.97 4.61 -5.00
C THR A 5 -14.76 5.52 -4.91
N MET A 6 -14.07 5.42 -3.78
CA MET A 6 -12.84 6.13 -3.53
C MET A 6 -11.78 5.62 -4.50
N GLU A 7 -11.60 6.29 -5.63
CA GLU A 7 -10.66 5.85 -6.67
C GLU A 7 -9.21 6.03 -6.19
N PHE A 8 -8.41 4.98 -6.28
CA PHE A 8 -6.98 5.00 -5.97
C PHE A 8 -6.23 5.72 -7.10
N LYS A 9 -5.59 6.85 -6.78
CA LYS A 9 -4.83 7.65 -7.76
C LYS A 9 -3.40 7.15 -8.02
N GLY A 10 -2.92 6.18 -7.23
CA GLY A 10 -1.59 5.59 -7.40
C GLY A 10 -1.53 4.56 -8.53
N THR A 11 -0.34 4.03 -8.82
CA THR A 11 -0.20 2.97 -9.83
C THR A 11 -0.86 1.68 -9.34
N PRO A 12 -1.83 1.11 -10.07
CA PRO A 12 -2.49 -0.13 -9.64
C PRO A 12 -1.53 -1.31 -9.46
N ALA A 13 -1.97 -2.29 -8.68
CA ALA A 13 -1.32 -3.59 -8.55
C ALA A 13 -1.22 -4.31 -9.91
N PRO A 14 -0.33 -5.31 -10.08
CA PRO A 14 0.56 -5.85 -9.07
C PRO A 14 1.87 -5.07 -8.95
N TRP A 15 2.28 -4.81 -7.72
CA TRP A 15 3.64 -4.42 -7.39
C TRP A 15 4.38 -5.68 -6.92
N LYS A 16 5.64 -5.87 -7.35
CA LYS A 16 6.35 -7.12 -7.06
C LYS A 16 7.68 -6.84 -6.40
N TYR A 17 7.92 -7.50 -5.26
CA TYR A 17 9.25 -7.57 -4.69
C TYR A 17 10.25 -8.12 -5.72
N THR A 18 11.42 -7.50 -5.78
CA THR A 18 12.49 -7.90 -6.70
C THR A 18 13.86 -7.60 -6.13
N VAL A 19 14.88 -8.21 -6.73
CA VAL A 19 16.29 -8.07 -6.34
C VAL A 19 17.10 -7.74 -7.58
N ARG A 20 17.99 -6.74 -7.47
CA ARG A 20 18.98 -6.42 -8.50
C ARG A 20 20.37 -6.54 -7.90
N ASN A 21 21.22 -7.37 -8.50
CA ASN A 21 22.63 -7.45 -8.14
C ASN A 21 23.42 -6.52 -9.06
N ALA A 22 24.21 -5.63 -8.48
CA ALA A 22 25.13 -4.76 -9.22
C ALA A 22 26.56 -5.24 -8.94
N ASN A 23 27.10 -5.99 -9.89
CA ASN A 23 28.41 -6.63 -9.74
C ASN A 23 29.54 -5.59 -9.70
N GLU A 24 29.37 -4.46 -10.40
CA GLU A 24 30.33 -3.37 -10.49
C GLU A 24 30.66 -2.76 -9.13
N ILE A 25 29.72 -2.84 -8.18
CA ILE A 25 29.84 -2.31 -6.82
C ILE A 25 29.64 -3.40 -5.75
N MET A 26 29.65 -4.68 -6.15
CA MET A 26 29.51 -5.85 -5.27
C MET A 26 28.36 -5.74 -4.28
N THR A 27 27.20 -5.24 -4.73
CA THR A 27 26.05 -5.00 -3.86
C THR A 27 24.76 -5.58 -4.42
N THR A 28 23.80 -5.77 -3.52
CA THR A 28 22.45 -6.25 -3.82
C THR A 28 21.45 -5.18 -3.39
N PHE A 29 20.57 -4.81 -4.31
CA PHE A 29 19.47 -3.88 -4.06
C PHE A 29 18.14 -4.64 -3.98
N HIS A 30 17.35 -4.32 -2.96
CA HIS A 30 15.98 -4.79 -2.86
C HIS A 30 15.03 -3.69 -3.32
N GLY A 31 14.04 -4.06 -4.12
CA GLY A 31 13.16 -3.11 -4.75
C GLY A 31 11.78 -3.66 -5.02
N VAL A 32 10.99 -2.84 -5.69
CA VAL A 32 9.66 -3.19 -6.19
C VAL A 32 9.63 -2.94 -7.69
N THR A 33 9.10 -3.87 -8.47
CA THR A 33 8.75 -3.62 -9.87
C THR A 33 7.29 -3.23 -10.01
N ILE A 34 7.06 -2.21 -10.84
CA ILE A 34 5.75 -1.69 -11.21
C ILE A 34 5.72 -1.68 -12.75
N GLY A 35 5.16 -2.74 -13.35
CA GLY A 35 5.37 -3.01 -14.77
C GLY A 35 6.86 -3.16 -15.07
N ASP A 36 7.38 -2.32 -15.98
CA ASP A 36 8.80 -2.31 -16.37
C ASP A 36 9.67 -1.35 -15.52
N VAL A 37 9.07 -0.65 -14.54
CA VAL A 37 9.79 0.29 -13.67
C VAL A 37 10.34 -0.46 -12.46
N TYR A 38 11.65 -0.35 -12.22
CA TYR A 38 12.29 -0.79 -10.97
C TYR A 38 12.41 0.39 -10.01
N LEU A 39 11.86 0.24 -8.80
CA LEU A 39 11.98 1.19 -7.71
C LEU A 39 12.89 0.60 -6.62
N ASP A 40 14.00 1.28 -6.35
CA ASP A 40 14.99 0.87 -5.37
C ASP A 40 14.58 1.32 -3.95
N ILE A 41 14.67 0.43 -2.97
CA ILE A 41 14.37 0.73 -1.56
C ILE A 41 15.68 0.93 -0.80
N THR A 42 16.02 2.20 -0.57
CA THR A 42 17.30 2.61 0.02
C THR A 42 17.21 2.83 1.54
N THR A 43 16.71 1.81 2.27
CA THR A 43 16.57 1.83 3.73
C THR A 43 17.57 0.89 4.42
N ALA A 44 17.59 0.85 5.76
CA ALA A 44 18.38 -0.14 6.50
C ALA A 44 17.78 -1.55 6.43
N ASN A 45 16.48 -1.68 6.14
CA ASN A 45 15.73 -2.95 6.13
C ASN A 45 15.13 -3.23 4.75
N GLN A 46 15.88 -2.92 3.68
CA GLN A 46 15.42 -2.86 2.30
C GLN A 46 14.51 -4.01 1.88
N LYS A 47 14.87 -5.26 2.24
CA LYS A 47 14.09 -6.45 1.92
C LYS A 47 12.70 -6.42 2.56
N ALA A 48 12.63 -6.14 3.87
CA ALA A 48 11.36 -6.10 4.60
C ALA A 48 10.47 -4.96 4.09
N ASP A 49 11.07 -3.79 3.85
CA ASP A 49 10.38 -2.61 3.36
C ASP A 49 9.88 -2.82 1.92
N ALA A 50 10.67 -3.46 1.05
CA ALA A 50 10.25 -3.82 -0.30
C ALA A 50 9.08 -4.82 -0.31
N HIS A 51 9.04 -5.78 0.61
CA HIS A 51 7.88 -6.67 0.76
C HIS A 51 6.63 -5.91 1.22
N LEU A 52 6.77 -4.99 2.19
CA LEU A 52 5.65 -4.17 2.67
C LEU A 52 5.10 -3.28 1.55
N ILE A 53 5.97 -2.59 0.82
CA ILE A 53 5.60 -1.72 -0.30
C ILE A 53 4.96 -2.54 -1.42
N ALA A 54 5.54 -3.68 -1.80
CA ALA A 54 4.97 -4.54 -2.84
C ALA A 54 3.56 -5.03 -2.52
N THR A 55 3.19 -5.13 -1.23
CA THR A 55 1.86 -5.56 -0.77
C THR A 55 0.91 -4.37 -0.54
N ALA A 56 1.37 -3.13 -0.69
CA ALA A 56 0.61 -1.94 -0.32
C ALA A 56 -0.74 -1.80 -1.05
N PRO A 57 -0.85 -2.04 -2.38
CA PRO A 57 -2.13 -1.99 -3.07
C PRO A 57 -3.16 -2.99 -2.53
N GLU A 58 -2.76 -4.25 -2.35
CA GLU A 58 -3.61 -5.32 -1.82
C GLU A 58 -3.98 -5.08 -0.35
N LEU A 59 -3.03 -4.56 0.44
CA LEU A 59 -3.27 -4.18 1.84
C LEU A 59 -4.31 -3.06 1.93
N LEU A 60 -4.20 -2.01 1.11
CA LEU A 60 -5.19 -0.93 1.05
C LEU A 60 -6.58 -1.46 0.68
N GLU A 61 -6.67 -2.34 -0.31
CA GLU A 61 -7.94 -2.97 -0.69
C GLU A 61 -8.57 -3.75 0.47
N GLN A 62 -7.79 -4.56 1.18
CA GLN A 62 -8.31 -5.32 2.31
C GLN A 62 -8.67 -4.42 3.51
N LEU A 63 -7.94 -3.33 3.74
CA LEU A 63 -8.26 -2.35 4.78
C LEU A 63 -9.59 -1.64 4.48
N ILE A 64 -9.84 -1.23 3.23
CA ILE A 64 -11.13 -0.64 2.82
C ILE A 64 -12.27 -1.65 3.04
N ARG A 65 -12.07 -2.91 2.64
CA ARG A 65 -13.07 -3.98 2.86
C ARG A 65 -13.35 -4.21 4.35
N LEU A 66 -12.32 -4.22 5.18
CA LEU A 66 -12.45 -4.42 6.63
C LEU A 66 -13.18 -3.23 7.28
N ARG A 67 -12.76 -2.00 6.97
CA ARG A 67 -13.42 -0.76 7.41
C ARG A 67 -14.90 -0.78 7.07
N ASN A 68 -15.27 -1.16 5.84
CA ASN A 68 -16.67 -1.20 5.41
C ASN A 68 -17.49 -2.27 6.17
N LYS A 69 -16.88 -3.39 6.55
CA LYS A 69 -17.54 -4.39 7.41
C LYS A 69 -17.77 -3.84 8.82
N ILE A 70 -16.78 -3.20 9.43
CA ILE A 70 -16.92 -2.63 10.77
C ILE A 70 -18.01 -1.56 10.78
N ALA A 71 -17.97 -0.63 9.83
CA ALA A 71 -18.98 0.42 9.68
C ALA A 71 -20.42 -0.11 9.41
N SER A 72 -20.55 -1.37 8.96
CA SER A 72 -21.86 -2.00 8.72
C SER A 72 -22.48 -2.61 9.97
N TYR A 73 -21.66 -2.95 10.96
CA TYR A 73 -22.15 -3.22 12.32
C TYR A 73 -22.42 -1.88 12.99
N LYS A 74 -23.38 -1.83 13.92
CA LYS A 74 -23.70 -0.61 14.68
C LYS A 74 -22.39 -0.11 15.29
N PRO A 75 -21.74 0.92 14.68
CA PRO A 75 -20.39 1.26 15.06
C PRO A 75 -20.46 1.90 16.44
N ASP A 76 -19.66 1.39 17.35
CA ASP A 76 -19.51 2.02 18.67
C ASP A 76 -18.45 3.13 18.54
N ASP A 77 -18.52 4.16 19.40
CA ASP A 77 -17.58 5.29 19.34
C ASP A 77 -16.10 4.84 19.50
N ASP A 78 -15.86 3.65 20.04
CA ASP A 78 -14.53 3.04 20.24
C ASP A 78 -13.93 2.40 18.96
N ASP A 79 -14.66 2.38 17.83
CA ASP A 79 -14.17 1.78 16.58
C ASP A 79 -13.20 2.69 15.78
N ASP A 80 -13.00 3.95 16.21
CA ASP A 80 -12.04 4.92 15.65
C ASP A 80 -12.10 5.05 14.10
N LEU A 81 -13.30 4.91 13.53
CA LEU A 81 -13.49 4.87 12.06
C LEU A 81 -13.09 6.16 11.36
N ASP A 82 -13.13 7.30 12.05
CA ASP A 82 -12.67 8.60 11.55
C ASP A 82 -11.16 8.64 11.32
N ILE A 83 -10.37 8.05 12.22
CA ILE A 83 -8.92 7.89 12.07
C ILE A 83 -8.61 6.96 10.89
N VAL A 84 -9.33 5.84 10.80
CA VAL A 84 -9.17 4.87 9.70
C VAL A 84 -9.49 5.54 8.36
N ASP A 85 -10.57 6.31 8.29
CA ASP A 85 -10.96 7.06 7.10
C ASP A 85 -9.91 8.08 6.69
N ALA A 86 -9.30 8.79 7.64
CA ALA A 86 -8.25 9.75 7.35
C ALA A 86 -7.01 9.08 6.73
N VAL A 87 -6.59 7.92 7.26
CA VAL A 87 -5.43 7.18 6.73
C VAL A 87 -5.73 6.57 5.35
N ILE A 88 -6.94 6.04 5.15
CA ILE A 88 -7.39 5.52 3.85
C ILE A 88 -7.42 6.66 2.82
N ALA A 89 -7.99 7.82 3.16
CA ALA A 89 -8.02 8.99 2.28
C ALA A 89 -6.61 9.45 1.87
N LYS A 90 -5.66 9.45 2.81
CA LYS A 90 -4.25 9.72 2.52
C LYS A 90 -3.66 8.71 1.54
N ALA A 91 -3.88 7.41 1.76
CA ALA A 91 -3.37 6.35 0.89
C ALA A 91 -3.95 6.41 -0.54
N LEU A 92 -5.18 6.90 -0.68
CA LEU A 92 -5.85 7.11 -1.97
C LEU A 92 -5.46 8.43 -2.66
N GLY A 93 -4.68 9.30 -2.01
CA GLY A 93 -4.30 10.62 -2.54
C GLY A 93 -5.46 11.62 -2.56
N GLN A 94 -6.33 11.56 -1.56
CA GLN A 94 -7.53 12.40 -1.43
C GLN A 94 -7.39 13.52 -0.39
N GLN A 95 -6.26 13.57 0.33
CA GLN A 95 -5.88 14.62 1.28
C GLN A 95 -4.78 15.50 0.70
#